data_AF-A0A7V2NMD4-F1
#
_entry.id   AF-A0A7V2NMD4-F1
#
_cell.length_a   1.000
_cell.length_b   1.000
_cell.length_c   1.000
_cell.angle_alpha   90.00
_cell.angle_beta   90.00
_cell.angle_gamma   90.00
#
_symmetry.space_group_name_H-M   'P 1'
#
loop_
_entity.id
_entity.type
_entity.pdbx_description
1 polymer ?
#
loop_
_entity_poly.entity_id
_entity_poly.type
_entity_poly.pdbx_seq_one_letter_code
_entity_poly.pdbx_strand_id
1 'polypeptide(L)' 'MEDRLKSTRNDDLFMAVLELKTVDECYRFFEDLCTVSEIKSMSQRLEVAKKLTEGDSYSDIARVTGAST' A
#
# COMPACT_ATOMS: atom_id res chain seq x y z
N MET A 1 -0.78 -22.13 -0.42
CA MET A 1 -0.38 -20.94 0.35
C MET A 1 -1.48 -20.73 1.37
N GLU A 2 -1.19 -20.98 2.64
CA GLU A 2 -2.18 -20.89 3.71
C GLU A 2 -2.56 -19.42 3.86
N ASP A 3 -3.83 -19.10 3.63
CA ASP A 3 -4.30 -17.73 3.49
C ASP A 3 -4.49 -17.13 4.90
N ARG A 4 -3.37 -16.83 5.56
CA ARG A 4 -3.31 -16.38 6.97
C ARG A 4 -4.16 -15.13 7.25
N LEU A 5 -4.57 -14.42 6.19
CA LEU A 5 -5.36 -13.21 6.25
C LEU A 5 -6.81 -13.41 5.77
N LYS A 6 -7.18 -14.57 5.22
CA LYS A 6 -8.54 -14.75 4.72
C LYS A 6 -9.54 -14.85 5.85
N SER A 7 -10.48 -13.91 5.87
CA SER A 7 -11.59 -13.87 6.82
C SER A 7 -12.69 -12.97 6.28
N THR A 8 -13.93 -13.18 6.72
CA THR A 8 -15.08 -12.33 6.33
C THR A 8 -14.81 -10.85 6.58
N ARG A 9 -14.12 -10.51 7.67
CA ARG A 9 -13.78 -9.12 8.00
C ARG A 9 -12.82 -8.49 6.98
N ASN A 10 -11.86 -9.27 6.49
CA ASN A 10 -10.92 -8.78 5.48
C ASN A 10 -11.57 -8.78 4.09
N ASP A 11 -12.48 -9.71 3.82
CA ASP A 11 -13.29 -9.70 2.61
C ASP A 11 -14.16 -8.43 2.55
N ASP A 12 -14.83 -8.06 3.64
CA ASP A 12 -15.64 -6.84 3.74
C ASP A 12 -14.79 -5.57 3.51
N LEU A 13 -13.59 -5.51 4.10
CA LEU A 13 -12.65 -4.42 3.87
C LEU A 13 -12.28 -4.31 2.38
N PHE A 14 -11.92 -5.42 1.74
CA PHE A 14 -11.53 -5.39 0.33
C PHE A 14 -12.72 -5.09 -0.60
N MET A 15 -13.92 -5.56 -0.27
CA MET A 15 -15.14 -5.19 -0.99
C MET A 15 -15.40 -3.68 -0.91
N ALA A 16 -15.25 -3.07 0.26
CA ALA A 16 -15.35 -1.62 0.41
C ALA A 16 -14.30 -0.87 -0.43
N VAL A 17 -13.05 -1.36 -0.45
CA VAL A 17 -11.97 -0.78 -1.27
C VAL A 17 -12.28 -0.88 -2.77
N LEU A 18 -12.91 -1.97 -3.24
CA LEU A 18 -13.30 -2.16 -4.65
C LEU A 18 -14.42 -1.20 -5.11
N GLU A 19 -15.20 -0.64 -4.18
CA GLU A 19 -16.24 0.34 -4.49
C GLU A 19 -15.69 1.75 -4.75
N LEU A 20 -14.47 2.07 -4.33
CA LEU A 20 -13.84 3.38 -4.56
C LEU A 20 -13.54 3.59 -6.05
N LYS A 21 -13.96 4.73 -6.60
CA LYS A 21 -13.83 5.05 -8.04
C LYS A 21 -12.89 6.21 -8.33
N THR A 22 -12.60 7.05 -7.33
CA THR A 22 -11.77 8.24 -7.49
C THR A 22 -10.65 8.33 -6.45
N VAL A 23 -9.60 9.07 -6.76
CA VAL A 23 -8.47 9.30 -5.84
C VAL A 23 -8.93 10.05 -4.59
N ASP A 24 -9.87 10.99 -4.72
CA ASP A 24 -10.42 11.74 -3.58
C ASP A 24 -11.22 10.84 -2.63
N GLU A 25 -11.98 9.88 -3.16
CA GLU A 25 -12.64 8.84 -2.36
C GLU A 25 -11.63 7.98 -1.62
N CYS A 26 -10.53 7.60 -2.28
CA CYS A 26 -9.43 6.89 -1.62
C CYS A 26 -8.85 7.70 -0.47
N TYR A 27 -8.53 8.99 -0.66
CA TYR A 27 -8.00 9.84 0.41
C TYR A 27 -8.96 9.88 1.61
N ARG A 28 -10.24 10.16 1.39
CA ARG A 28 -11.23 10.21 2.46
C ARG A 28 -11.39 8.87 3.18
N PHE A 29 -11.49 7.76 2.45
CA PHE A 29 -11.65 6.43 3.03
C PHE A 29 -10.45 6.00 3.86
N PHE A 30 -9.24 6.17 3.32
CA PHE A 30 -8.02 5.76 4.03
C PHE A 30 -7.63 6.71 5.16
N GLU A 31 -7.97 8.00 5.11
CA GLU A 31 -7.78 8.93 6.23
C GLU A 31 -8.67 8.60 7.44
N ASP A 32 -9.88 8.05 7.21
CA ASP A 32 -10.76 7.58 8.28
C ASP A 32 -10.27 6.25 8.90
N LEU A 33 -9.68 5.37 8.08
CA LEU A 33 -9.27 4.03 8.50
C LEU A 33 -7.83 3.95 9.06
N CYS A 34 -6.94 4.82 8.59
CA CYS A 34 -5.51 4.74 8.85
C CYS A 34 -4.94 6.06 9.36
N THR A 35 -3.86 5.96 10.11
CA THR A 35 -3.04 7.12 10.46
C THR A 35 -2.22 7.60 9.27
N VAL A 36 -1.82 8.88 9.30
CA VAL A 36 -0.93 9.47 8.28
C VAL A 36 0.37 8.67 8.11
N SER A 37 0.92 8.11 9.19
CA SER A 37 2.14 7.29 9.14
C SER A 37 1.93 5.97 8.41
N GLU A 38 0.77 5.32 8.58
CA GLU A 38 0.47 4.06 7.91
C GLU A 38 0.29 4.27 6.40
N ILE A 39 -0.41 5.33 6.00
CA ILE A 39 -0.56 5.70 4.59
C ILE A 39 0.80 5.96 3.94
N LYS A 40 1.67 6.74 4.61
CA LYS A 40 3.04 6.99 4.13
C LYS A 40 3.87 5.70 4.01
N SER A 41 3.74 4.79 4.98
CA SER A 41 4.44 3.50 4.92
C SER A 41 3.97 2.65 3.73
N MET A 42 2.65 2.61 3.49
CA MET A 42 2.07 1.89 2.35
C MET A 42 2.52 2.50 1.01
N SER A 43 2.52 3.83 0.87
CA SER A 43 2.96 4.49 -0.36
C SER A 43 4.44 4.24 -0.67
N GLN A 44 5.30 4.26 0.35
CA GLN A 44 6.72 3.96 0.20
C GLN A 44 6.93 2.50 -0.24
N ARG A 45 6.22 1.54 0.37
CA ARG A 45 6.28 0.12 -0.04
C ARG A 45 5.83 -0.07 -1.49
N LEU A 46 4.79 0.64 -1.92
CA LEU A 46 4.32 0.59 -3.31
C LEU A 46 5.36 1.15 -4.28
N GLU A 47 6.03 2.25 -3.94
CA GLU A 47 7.10 2.83 -4.76
C GLU A 47 8.27 1.86 -4.93
N VAL A 48 8.72 1.24 -3.83
CA VAL A 48 9.76 0.20 -3.84
C VAL A 48 9.35 -0.95 -4.77
N ALA A 49 8.12 -1.45 -4.65
CA ALA A 49 7.64 -2.56 -5.48
C ALA A 49 7.56 -2.20 -6.97
N LYS A 50 7.16 -0.97 -7.32
CA LYS A 50 7.16 -0.49 -8.71
C LYS A 50 8.57 -0.48 -9.29
N LYS A 51 9.53 0.11 -8.58
CA LYS A 51 10.94 0.19 -9.02
C LYS A 51 11.55 -1.21 -9.20
N LEU A 52 11.26 -2.14 -8.27
CA LEU A 52 11.69 -3.53 -8.41
C LEU A 52 11.10 -4.21 -9.66
N THR A 53 9.86 -3.90 -10.01
CA THR A 53 9.18 -4.45 -11.19
C THR A 53 9.74 -3.86 -12.49
N GLU A 54 10.17 -2.59 -12.46
CA GLU A 54 10.77 -1.87 -13.59
C GLU A 54 12.24 -2.25 -13.87
N GLY A 55 12.85 -3.09 -13.03
CA GLY A 55 14.20 -3.62 -13.22
C GLY A 55 15.31 -2.78 -12.56
N ASP A 56 14.96 -1.81 -11.72
CA ASP A 56 15.93 -1.02 -10.96
C ASP A 56 16.62 -1.88 -9.90
N SER A 57 17.93 -1.68 -9.72
CA SER A 57 18.70 -2.39 -8.70
C SER A 57 18.25 -1.96 -7.29
N TYR A 58 18.21 -2.91 -6.35
CA TYR A 58 17.84 -2.67 -4.94
C TYR A 58 18.64 -1.49 -4.31
N SER A 59 19.89 -1.30 -4.76
CA SER A 59 20.78 -0.21 -4.35
C SER A 59 20.31 1.18 -4.78
N ASP A 60 19.66 1.31 -5.94
CA ASP A 60 19.09 2.59 -6.38
C ASP A 60 17.80 2.91 -5.65
N ILE A 61 17.03 1.88 -5.28
CA ILE A 61 15.75 2.00 -4.57
C ILE A 61 15.96 2.47 -3.12
N ALA A 62 16.93 1.93 -2.40
CA ALA A 62 17.27 2.37 -1.04
C ALA A 62 17.74 3.83 -1.00
N ARG A 63 18.45 4.27 -2.06
CA ARG A 63 18.95 5.66 -2.18
C ARG A 63 17.84 6.67 -2.47
N VAL A 64 16.83 6.29 -3.25
CA VAL A 64 15.72 7.19 -3.64
C VAL A 64 14.60 7.22 -2.60
N THR A 65 14.27 6.08 -1.99
CA THR A 65 13.11 5.96 -1.09
C THR A 65 13.43 6.28 0.36
N GLY A 66 14.71 6.50 0.71
CA GLY A 66 15.14 6.74 2.10
C GLY A 66 14.82 5.57 3.05
N ALA A 67 14.50 4.39 2.50
CA ALA A 67 14.28 3.18 3.28
C ALA A 67 15.64 2.72 3.84
N SER A 68 16.02 3.27 5.00
CA SER A 68 17.06 2.64 5.81
C SER A 68 16.52 1.29 6.29
N THR A 69 17.34 0.26 6.09
CA THR A 69 17.20 -1.09 6.65
C THR A 69 16.73 -1.08 8.10
#